data_AF-A0A3D1BVV4-F1
#
_entry.id   AF-A0A3D1BVV4-F1
#
_cell.length_a   1.000
_cell.length_b   1.000
_cell.length_c   1.000
_cell.angle_alpha   90.00
_cell.angle_beta   90.00
_cell.angle_gamma   90.00
#
_symmetry.space_group_name_H-M   'P 1'
#
loop_
_entity.id
_entity.type
_entity.pdbx_description
1 polymer ?
#
loop_
_entity_poly.entity_id
_entity_poly.type
_entity_poly.pdbx_seq_one_letter_code
_entity_poly.pdbx_strand_id
1 'polypeptide(L)'
;MNIQAQKTIRAEFLDEPPQIDGIFDDNIWIGADSVYSFVQMEPDLGASGTEKTVAWFGYDHKNIYVVFKCYQHTPVIARNQSRDALSKNDDIVAFSIDTYNDNRSGYGFLTNLLGTQIDIKINDDGRTIDTSWDTE
;
A
#
# COMPACT_ATOMS: atom_id res chain seq x y z
N MET A 1 -13.97 -14.88 16.52
CA MET A 1 -12.88 -13.90 16.64
C MET A 1 -13.31 -12.70 15.81
N ASN A 2 -13.62 -11.55 16.43
CA ASN A 2 -14.06 -10.36 15.70
C ASN A 2 -12.83 -9.67 15.13
N ILE A 3 -12.41 -10.07 13.93
CA ILE A 3 -11.65 -9.15 13.08
C ILE A 3 -12.65 -8.04 12.76
N GLN A 4 -12.52 -6.92 13.47
CA GLN A 4 -13.43 -5.80 13.31
C GLN A 4 -13.28 -5.29 11.88
N ALA A 5 -14.38 -5.32 11.10
CA ALA A 5 -14.38 -4.82 9.75
C ALA A 5 -14.01 -3.33 9.73
N GLN A 6 -12.97 -3.05 8.95
CA GLN A 6 -12.54 -1.81 8.30
C GLN A 6 -12.61 -0.53 9.15
N LYS A 7 -11.44 -0.10 9.65
CA LYS A 7 -11.24 1.33 9.92
C LYS A 7 -11.53 2.08 8.62
N THR A 8 -12.58 2.89 8.62
CA THR A 8 -12.79 3.88 7.56
C THR A 8 -11.86 5.05 7.83
N ILE A 9 -11.13 5.45 6.81
CA ILE A 9 -10.35 6.69 6.82
C ILE A 9 -10.90 7.61 5.73
N ARG A 10 -10.63 8.90 5.88
CA ARG A 10 -10.86 9.87 4.80
C ARG A 10 -9.55 10.08 4.05
N ALA A 11 -9.55 9.84 2.74
CA ALA A 11 -8.46 10.29 1.88
C ALA A 11 -8.51 11.83 1.76
N GLU A 12 -7.36 12.49 1.81
CA GLU A 12 -7.27 13.95 1.76
C GLU A 12 -7.22 14.45 0.30
N PHE A 13 -7.94 15.52 0.00
CA PHE A 13 -7.79 16.18 -1.30
C PHE A 13 -6.54 17.07 -1.26
N LEU A 14 -5.65 16.91 -2.24
CA LEU A 14 -4.39 17.65 -2.31
C LEU A 14 -4.48 18.73 -3.39
N ASP A 15 -4.38 19.99 -2.99
CA ASP A 15 -4.34 21.13 -3.92
C ASP A 15 -3.05 21.13 -4.76
N GLU A 16 -1.95 20.60 -4.21
CA GLU A 16 -0.67 20.43 -4.88
C GLU A 16 -0.24 18.95 -4.81
N PRO A 17 0.14 18.33 -5.93
CA PRO A 17 0.52 16.93 -5.95
C PRO A 17 1.87 16.72 -5.24
N PRO A 18 2.04 15.66 -4.43
CA PRO A 18 3.32 15.32 -3.83
C PRO A 18 4.35 14.91 -4.89
N GLN A 19 5.62 15.18 -4.61
CA GLN A 19 6.70 14.60 -5.40
C GLN A 19 6.82 13.10 -5.10
N ILE A 20 6.97 12.30 -6.15
CA ILE A 20 7.11 10.84 -6.04
C ILE A 20 8.60 10.48 -6.08
N ASP A 21 9.31 10.83 -5.01
CA ASP A 21 10.77 10.62 -4.87
C ASP A 21 11.14 9.74 -3.66
N GLY A 22 10.14 9.26 -2.92
CA GLY A 22 10.31 8.44 -1.72
C GLY A 22 10.61 9.23 -0.44
N ILE A 23 10.64 10.57 -0.49
CA ILE A 23 10.82 11.43 0.67
C ILE A 23 9.45 11.82 1.24
N PHE A 24 9.26 11.59 2.54
CA PHE A 24 8.03 12.00 3.22
C PHE A 24 8.05 13.50 3.51
N ASP A 25 7.21 14.29 2.82
CA ASP A 25 7.00 15.71 3.12
C ASP A 25 5.85 15.88 4.12
N ASP A 26 6.19 16.18 5.38
CA ASP A 26 5.21 16.38 6.44
C ASP A 26 4.19 17.49 6.11
N ASN A 27 4.57 18.51 5.31
CA ASN A 27 3.69 19.67 5.04
C ASN A 27 2.46 19.31 4.22
N ILE A 28 2.59 18.37 3.28
CA ILE A 28 1.51 17.92 2.39
C ILE A 28 0.47 17.11 3.19
N TRP A 29 0.91 16.40 4.21
CA TRP A 29 0.07 15.48 5.00
C TRP A 29 -0.40 16.06 6.33
N ILE A 30 -0.22 17.37 6.56
CA ILE A 30 -0.70 18.04 7.79
C ILE A 30 -2.22 17.91 7.87
N GLY A 31 -2.71 17.30 8.96
CA GLY A 31 -4.14 17.16 9.23
C GLY A 31 -4.83 16.04 8.45
N ALA A 32 -4.12 15.36 7.53
CA ALA A 32 -4.64 14.19 6.84
C ALA A 32 -4.84 13.02 7.83
N ASP A 33 -5.91 12.26 7.63
CA ASP A 33 -6.15 11.03 8.37
C ASP A 33 -5.11 9.96 7.98
N SER A 34 -4.91 8.96 8.84
CA SER A 34 -3.90 7.93 8.63
C SER A 34 -4.34 6.55 9.14
N VAL A 35 -3.85 5.52 8.45
CA VAL A 35 -3.98 4.13 8.88
C VAL A 35 -2.75 3.75 9.68
N TYR A 36 -2.97 3.24 10.89
CA TYR A 36 -1.95 2.74 11.79
C TYR A 36 -2.49 1.56 12.61
N SER A 37 -1.61 0.92 13.38
CA SER A 37 -1.89 -0.32 14.13
C SER A 37 -2.27 -1.47 13.20
N PHE A 38 -1.43 -1.72 12.19
CA PHE A 38 -1.52 -2.92 11.36
C PHE A 38 -1.40 -4.17 12.24
N VAL A 39 -2.06 -5.24 11.82
CA VAL A 39 -2.03 -6.55 12.48
C VAL A 39 -1.24 -7.54 11.64
N GLN A 40 -0.68 -8.53 12.29
CA GLN A 40 0.05 -9.61 11.64
C GLN A 40 -0.94 -10.59 10.99
N MET A 41 -0.63 -11.01 9.77
CA MET A 41 -1.25 -12.18 9.14
C MET A 41 -0.50 -13.47 9.51
N GLU A 42 0.82 -13.35 9.60
CA GLU A 42 1.77 -14.39 10.03
C GLU A 42 2.90 -13.73 10.83
N PRO A 43 3.60 -14.45 11.72
CA PRO A 43 3.27 -15.81 12.18
C PRO A 43 2.12 -15.85 13.20
N ASP A 44 1.80 -14.73 13.84
CA ASP A 44 0.78 -14.65 14.90
C ASP A 44 -0.45 -13.87 14.42
N LEU A 45 -1.41 -14.60 13.84
CA LEU A 45 -2.60 -14.02 13.20
C LEU A 45 -3.39 -13.11 14.16
N GLY A 46 -3.51 -11.84 13.80
CA GLY A 46 -4.27 -10.83 14.54
C GLY A 46 -3.49 -10.13 15.66
N ALA A 47 -2.25 -10.54 15.95
CA ALA A 47 -1.38 -9.80 16.86
C ALA A 47 -1.03 -8.42 16.30
N SER A 48 -0.64 -7.48 17.17
CA SER A 48 -0.14 -6.17 16.72
C SER A 48 1.12 -6.32 15.87
N GLY A 49 1.26 -5.52 14.81
CA GLY A 49 2.49 -5.44 14.03
C GLY A 49 3.70 -5.16 14.91
N THR A 50 4.78 -5.91 14.70
CA THR A 50 6.02 -5.79 15.47
C THR A 50 6.79 -4.52 15.11
N GLU A 51 6.66 -4.10 13.87
CA GLU A 51 7.27 -2.89 13.32
C GLU A 51 6.18 -1.86 13.04
N LYS A 52 6.41 -0.61 13.47
CA LYS A 52 5.41 0.44 13.30
C LYS A 52 5.32 0.78 11.81
N THR A 53 4.11 0.80 11.29
CA THR A 53 3.81 1.33 9.95
C THR A 53 2.64 2.28 10.04
N VAL A 54 2.75 3.39 9.32
CA VAL A 54 1.66 4.36 9.16
C VAL A 54 1.48 4.61 7.67
N ALA A 55 0.23 4.64 7.21
CA ALA A 55 -0.11 4.92 5.82
C ALA A 55 -1.05 6.12 5.70
N TRP A 56 -0.85 6.91 4.66
CA TRP A 56 -1.70 8.05 4.30
C TRP A 56 -2.21 7.89 2.88
N PHE A 57 -3.39 8.45 2.64
CA PHE A 57 -4.09 8.37 1.38
C PHE A 57 -4.54 9.77 1.00
N GLY A 58 -4.14 10.20 -0.19
CA GLY A 58 -4.50 11.48 -0.76
C GLY A 58 -4.97 11.31 -2.19
N TYR A 59 -5.59 12.32 -2.75
CA TYR A 59 -5.98 12.33 -4.16
C TYR A 59 -6.07 13.76 -4.68
N ASP A 60 -5.92 13.91 -5.98
CA ASP A 60 -6.28 15.14 -6.69
C ASP A 60 -7.35 14.82 -7.75
N HIS A 61 -7.54 15.70 -8.72
CA HIS A 61 -8.49 15.47 -9.81
C HIS A 61 -8.12 14.34 -10.78
N LYS A 62 -6.90 13.81 -10.71
CA LYS A 62 -6.33 12.87 -11.69
C LYS A 62 -5.74 11.61 -11.06
N ASN A 63 -5.25 11.69 -9.83
CA ASN A 63 -4.39 10.69 -9.21
C ASN A 63 -4.86 10.35 -7.80
N ILE A 64 -4.50 9.14 -7.37
CA ILE A 64 -4.53 8.72 -5.98
C ILE A 64 -3.07 8.60 -5.51
N TYR A 65 -2.79 9.14 -4.34
CA TYR A 65 -1.50 9.12 -3.68
C TYR A 65 -1.58 8.22 -2.46
N VAL A 66 -0.66 7.26 -2.37
CA VAL A 66 -0.55 6.36 -1.23
C VAL A 66 0.88 6.40 -0.72
N VAL A 67 1.01 6.64 0.59
CA VAL A 67 2.31 6.76 1.23
C VAL A 67 2.36 5.80 2.40
N PHE A 68 3.43 5.03 2.50
CA PHE A 68 3.74 4.16 3.63
C PHE A 68 5.01 4.65 4.32
N LYS A 69 4.92 4.95 5.61
CA LYS A 69 6.07 5.21 6.48
C LYS A 69 6.29 3.99 7.37
N CYS A 70 7.24 3.17 6.94
CA CYS A 70 7.63 1.94 7.63
C CYS A 70 8.82 2.21 8.55
N TYR A 71 8.68 1.92 9.84
CA TYR A 71 9.76 1.97 10.81
C TYR A 71 10.30 0.54 10.95
N GLN A 72 11.62 0.36 10.92
CA GLN A 72 12.23 -0.96 11.09
C GLN A 72 13.46 -0.87 12.00
N HIS A 73 13.65 -1.87 12.85
CA HIS A 73 14.86 -2.02 13.66
C HIS A 73 15.95 -2.82 12.95
N THR A 74 15.58 -3.59 11.93
CA THR A 74 16.50 -4.33 11.06
C THR A 74 16.73 -3.60 9.74
N PRO A 75 17.82 -3.87 9.02
CA PRO A 75 18.00 -3.36 7.67
C PRO A 75 16.85 -3.80 6.75
N VAL A 76 16.32 -2.87 5.96
CA VAL A 76 15.33 -3.15 4.92
C VAL A 76 15.94 -4.08 3.88
N ILE A 77 15.23 -5.14 3.51
CA ILE A 77 15.67 -6.08 2.47
C ILE A 77 14.98 -5.74 1.16
N ALA A 78 15.76 -5.33 0.16
CA ALA A 78 15.30 -5.21 -1.22
C ALA A 78 16.43 -5.64 -2.15
N ARG A 79 16.19 -6.62 -3.02
CA ARG A 79 17.26 -7.26 -3.82
C ARG A 79 17.14 -7.01 -5.31
N ASN A 80 15.92 -6.90 -5.81
CA ASN A 80 15.67 -6.68 -7.22
C ASN A 80 15.20 -5.25 -7.45
N GLN A 81 15.64 -4.69 -8.58
CA GLN A 81 15.27 -3.34 -9.06
C GLN A 81 14.37 -3.41 -10.31
N SER A 82 14.46 -4.51 -11.07
CA SER A 82 13.68 -4.74 -12.27
C SER A 82 12.19 -4.84 -11.95
N ARG A 83 11.36 -4.18 -12.77
CA ARG A 83 9.90 -4.33 -12.75
C ARG A 83 9.52 -5.82 -12.77
N ASP A 84 8.44 -6.17 -12.08
CA ASP A 84 7.90 -7.53 -12.01
C ASP A 84 8.81 -8.56 -11.32
N ALA A 85 9.85 -8.10 -10.63
CA ALA A 85 10.84 -8.96 -9.98
C ALA A 85 10.82 -8.91 -8.43
N LEU A 86 9.72 -8.46 -7.79
CA LEU A 86 9.61 -8.52 -6.33
C LEU A 86 9.70 -9.98 -5.86
N SER A 87 10.52 -10.19 -4.84
CA SER A 87 10.73 -11.49 -4.22
C SER A 87 9.89 -11.63 -2.95
N LYS A 88 9.51 -12.86 -2.59
CA LYS A 88 8.93 -13.17 -1.27
C LYS A 88 9.87 -12.84 -0.09
N ASN A 89 11.16 -12.64 -0.37
CA ASN A 89 12.18 -12.29 0.62
C ASN A 89 12.49 -10.79 0.65
N ASP A 90 11.82 -9.96 -0.17
CA ASP A 90 11.94 -8.51 -0.12
C ASP A 90 10.90 -7.94 0.86
N ASP A 91 11.27 -6.88 1.56
CA ASP A 91 10.34 -6.03 2.28
C ASP A 91 9.54 -5.21 1.28
N ILE A 92 8.22 -5.36 1.32
CA ILE A 92 7.29 -4.77 0.37
C ILE A 92 6.14 -4.08 1.10
N VAL A 93 5.59 -3.05 0.45
CA VAL A 93 4.27 -2.52 0.78
C VAL A 93 3.32 -2.80 -0.38
N ALA A 94 2.05 -3.03 -0.06
CA ALA A 94 1.01 -3.31 -1.03
C ALA A 94 -0.21 -2.44 -0.75
N PHE A 95 -0.78 -1.88 -1.81
CA PHE A 95 -2.06 -1.19 -1.81
C PHE A 95 -3.00 -1.91 -2.78
N SER A 96 -4.26 -2.05 -2.41
CA SER A 96 -5.27 -2.58 -3.32
C SER A 96 -6.54 -1.76 -3.23
N ILE A 97 -7.19 -1.55 -4.37
CA ILE A 97 -8.38 -0.73 -4.50
C ILE A 97 -9.41 -1.39 -5.42
N ASP A 98 -10.65 -1.44 -4.94
CA ASP A 98 -11.82 -1.73 -5.75
C ASP A 98 -12.46 -0.39 -6.14
N THR A 99 -12.35 -0.03 -7.42
CA THR A 99 -12.84 1.26 -7.94
C THR A 99 -14.34 1.29 -8.18
N TYR A 100 -15.01 0.13 -8.19
CA TYR A 100 -16.45 -0.01 -8.37
C TYR A 100 -17.18 -0.32 -7.06
N ASN A 101 -16.43 -0.65 -6.00
CA ASN A 101 -16.94 -1.09 -4.71
C ASN A 101 -17.93 -2.26 -4.86
N ASP A 102 -17.62 -3.18 -5.77
CA ASP A 102 -18.42 -4.36 -6.11
C ASP A 102 -18.00 -5.63 -5.36
N ASN A 103 -16.90 -5.55 -4.59
CA ASN A 103 -16.25 -6.64 -3.86
C ASN A 103 -15.79 -7.81 -4.75
N ARG A 104 -15.63 -7.56 -6.06
CA ARG A 104 -15.35 -8.61 -7.03
C ARG A 104 -14.10 -8.33 -7.85
N SER A 105 -13.90 -7.07 -8.24
CA SER A 105 -12.78 -6.66 -9.07
C SER A 105 -11.98 -5.53 -8.43
N GLY A 106 -10.70 -5.44 -8.76
CA GLY A 106 -9.85 -4.39 -8.24
C GLY A 106 -8.45 -4.40 -8.83
N TYR A 107 -7.63 -3.49 -8.33
CA TYR A 107 -6.24 -3.33 -8.73
C TYR A 107 -5.35 -3.41 -7.49
N GLY A 108 -4.17 -3.98 -7.65
CA GLY A 108 -3.14 -4.04 -6.62
C GLY A 108 -1.85 -3.42 -7.12
N PHE A 109 -1.17 -2.70 -6.24
CA PHE A 109 0.10 -2.04 -6.50
C PHE A 109 1.06 -2.41 -5.38
N LEU A 110 2.24 -2.90 -5.73
CA LEU A 110 3.25 -3.35 -4.78
C LEU A 110 4.57 -2.68 -5.11
N THR A 111 5.32 -2.30 -4.08
CA THR A 111 6.66 -1.77 -4.25
C THR A 111 7.60 -2.09 -3.09
N ASN A 112 8.91 -2.05 -3.37
CA ASN A 112 9.98 -2.16 -2.37
C ASN A 112 10.77 -0.84 -2.27
N LEU A 113 11.76 -0.79 -1.38
CA LEU A 113 12.60 0.39 -1.17
C LEU A 113 13.38 0.85 -2.42
N LEU A 114 13.63 -0.06 -3.37
CA LEU A 114 14.36 0.25 -4.60
C LEU A 114 13.47 0.77 -5.73
N GLY A 115 12.16 0.95 -5.46
CA GLY A 115 11.20 1.43 -6.46
C GLY A 115 10.81 0.38 -7.48
N THR A 116 11.10 -0.90 -7.24
CA THR A 116 10.55 -1.99 -8.05
C THR A 116 9.04 -2.00 -7.89
N GLN A 117 8.33 -2.17 -8.99
CA GLN A 117 6.88 -2.13 -9.03
C GLN A 117 6.33 -3.45 -9.57
N ILE A 118 5.21 -3.86 -8.99
CA ILE A 118 4.29 -4.84 -9.55
C ILE A 118 2.90 -4.24 -9.49
N ASP A 119 2.18 -4.38 -10.59
CA ASP A 119 0.78 -4.05 -10.68
C ASP A 119 0.01 -5.33 -11.04
N ILE A 120 -1.18 -5.48 -10.44
CA ILE A 120 -2.00 -6.66 -10.62
C ILE A 120 -3.45 -6.26 -10.81
N LYS A 121 -4.19 -7.06 -11.59
CA LYS A 121 -5.64 -7.01 -11.62
C LYS A 121 -6.23 -8.17 -10.81
N ILE A 122 -7.11 -7.82 -9.88
CA ILE A 122 -7.82 -8.74 -9.00
C ILE A 122 -9.19 -9.03 -9.62
N ASN A 123 -9.57 -10.31 -9.73
CA ASN A 123 -10.84 -10.75 -10.29
C ASN A 123 -11.50 -11.83 -9.42
N ASP A 124 -12.80 -12.03 -9.64
CA ASP A 124 -13.63 -13.07 -9.02
C ASP A 124 -13.47 -13.17 -7.50
N ASP A 125 -13.59 -12.02 -6.83
CA ASP A 125 -13.50 -11.84 -5.38
C ASP A 125 -12.12 -12.28 -4.83
N GLY A 126 -11.06 -12.03 -5.60
CA GLY A 126 -9.68 -12.36 -5.21
C GLY A 126 -9.24 -13.79 -5.51
N ARG A 127 -10.09 -14.62 -6.16
CA ARG A 127 -9.72 -16.00 -6.55
C ARG A 127 -8.76 -16.04 -7.72
N THR A 128 -8.75 -15.00 -8.53
CA THR A 128 -7.89 -14.90 -9.71
C THR A 128 -7.12 -13.59 -9.67
N ILE A 129 -5.81 -13.67 -9.81
CA ILE A 129 -4.91 -12.52 -9.92
C ILE A 129 -4.27 -12.58 -11.30
N ASP A 130 -4.42 -11.52 -12.08
CA ASP A 130 -3.76 -11.32 -13.35
C ASP A 130 -2.54 -10.41 -13.13
N THR A 131 -1.35 -11.01 -13.24
CA THR A 131 -0.05 -10.33 -13.09
C THR A 131 0.50 -9.85 -14.43
N SER A 132 -0.26 -9.98 -15.53
CA SER A 132 0.12 -9.45 -16.85
C SER A 132 -0.55 -8.10 -17.15
N TRP A 133 -1.41 -7.64 -16.25
CA TRP A 133 -2.00 -6.32 -16.32
C TRP A 133 -0.98 -5.29 -15.85
N ASP A 134 -0.64 -4.37 -16.76
CA ASP A 134 0.28 -3.29 -16.48
C ASP A 134 -0.45 -1.94 -16.51
N THR A 135 -0.19 -1.07 -15.52
CA THR A 135 -0.55 0.34 -15.63
C THR A 135 0.52 1.07 -16.44
N GLU A 136 0.11 1.80 -17.47
CA GLU A 136 1.00 2.66 -18.27
C GLU A 136 1.43 3.92 -17.52
#